data_AF-A0A843UZS2-F1
#
_entry.id   AF-A0A843UZS2-F1
#
_cell.length_a   1.000
_cell.length_b   1.000
_cell.length_c   1.000
_cell.angle_alpha   90.00
_cell.angle_beta   90.00
_cell.angle_gamma   90.00
#
_symmetry.space_group_name_H-M   'P 1'
#
loop_
_entity.id
_entity.type
_entity.pdbx_description
1 polymer ?
#
loop_
_entity_poly.entity_id
_entity_poly.type
_entity_poly.pdbx_seq_one_letter_code
_entity_poly.pdbx_strand_id
1 'polypeptide(L)'
;PSIIIDRISNNKWNCSYLWSILSAEHLKNYDYWDCLWFPYYKSNTSQRKKMLTWVKDKEVFLKKYSFVPICIMGHWSLVILCHKEEDDLPFIMLLDSFHSIDPTKLVRPIQRFLKDIYATKNKTAIANAMSSIDISIPSVTQQTNGTECGFFVLYYIYHFIQNDPPSFSLDDYPSFVSYAPLSNYTS
;
A
#
# COMPACT_ATOMS: atom_id res chain seq x y z
N PRO A 1 12.91 14.60 8.71
CA PRO A 1 12.55 13.77 9.90
C PRO A 1 11.84 14.56 11.01
N SER A 2 12.44 15.64 11.53
CA SER A 2 11.93 16.40 12.69
C SER A 2 10.57 17.08 12.46
N ILE A 3 10.37 17.75 11.32
CA ILE A 3 9.10 18.43 10.97
C ILE A 3 7.92 17.43 10.83
N ILE A 4 8.22 16.21 10.39
CA ILE A 4 7.21 15.16 10.19
C ILE A 4 6.78 14.58 11.55
N ILE A 5 7.74 14.32 12.44
CA ILE A 5 7.50 13.83 13.81
C ILE A 5 6.66 14.83 14.60
N ASP A 6 7.00 16.13 14.54
CA ASP A 6 6.22 17.19 15.21
C ASP A 6 4.79 17.35 14.70
N ARG A 7 4.52 17.00 13.43
CA ARG A 7 3.17 17.11 12.85
C ARG A 7 2.30 15.90 13.15
N ILE A 8 2.91 14.72 13.27
CA ILE A 8 2.23 13.49 13.69
C ILE A 8 1.89 13.54 15.19
N SER A 9 2.80 14.03 16.03
CA SER A 9 2.56 14.17 17.47
C SER A 9 1.39 15.11 17.79
N ASN A 10 1.06 16.03 16.88
CA ASN A 10 -0.07 16.94 16.99
C ASN A 10 -1.39 16.43 16.37
N ASN A 11 -1.50 15.14 15.99
CA ASN A 11 -2.68 14.54 15.34
C ASN A 11 -3.14 15.23 14.04
N LYS A 12 -2.28 16.02 13.40
CA LYS A 12 -2.62 16.76 12.17
C LYS A 12 -2.21 16.04 10.89
N TRP A 13 -1.47 14.94 11.00
CA TRP A 13 -0.90 14.25 9.83
C TRP A 13 -1.62 12.92 9.58
N ASN A 14 -2.32 12.85 8.45
CA ASN A 14 -3.00 11.66 7.92
C ASN A 14 -3.02 11.73 6.38
N CYS A 15 -3.53 10.71 5.69
CA CYS A 15 -3.59 10.71 4.23
C CYS A 15 -4.39 11.91 3.66
N SER A 16 -5.46 12.34 4.31
CA SER A 16 -6.23 13.51 3.85
C SER A 16 -5.42 14.80 3.91
N TYR A 17 -4.64 15.00 4.97
CA TYR A 17 -3.70 16.12 5.06
C TYR A 17 -2.58 16.01 4.04
N LEU A 18 -2.00 14.81 3.84
CA LEU A 18 -0.98 14.62 2.81
C LEU A 18 -1.52 15.00 1.43
N TRP A 19 -2.74 14.60 1.08
CA TRP A 19 -3.36 14.95 -0.20
C TRP A 19 -3.66 16.44 -0.35
N SER A 20 -3.97 17.15 0.74
CA SER A 20 -4.30 18.58 0.66
C SER A 20 -3.08 19.46 0.36
N ILE A 21 -1.87 18.94 0.54
CA ILE A 21 -0.61 19.65 0.24
C ILE A 21 0.04 19.22 -1.08
N LEU A 22 -0.58 18.32 -1.84
CA LEU A 22 -0.06 17.83 -3.12
C LEU A 22 -0.31 18.82 -4.27
N SER A 23 0.62 18.86 -5.23
CA SER A 23 0.45 19.60 -6.48
C SER A 23 -0.61 18.94 -7.37
N ALA A 24 -1.15 19.71 -8.32
CA ALA A 24 -2.07 19.17 -9.33
C ALA A 24 -1.45 18.01 -10.14
N GLU A 25 -0.13 18.03 -10.34
CA GLU A 25 0.57 16.95 -11.06
C GLU A 25 0.62 15.66 -10.24
N HIS A 26 0.91 15.75 -8.94
CA HIS A 26 0.83 14.58 -8.06
C HIS A 26 -0.60 13.99 -8.05
N LEU A 27 -1.64 14.84 -8.01
CA LEU A 27 -3.04 14.37 -7.99
C LEU A 27 -3.47 13.66 -9.29
N LYS A 28 -2.71 13.81 -10.39
CA LYS A 28 -2.94 13.02 -11.62
C LYS A 28 -2.40 11.60 -11.50
N ASN A 29 -1.28 11.42 -10.81
CA ASN A 29 -0.52 10.17 -10.80
C ASN A 29 -0.76 9.31 -9.56
N TYR A 30 -1.20 9.91 -8.45
CA TYR A 30 -1.29 9.25 -7.15
C TYR A 30 -2.72 9.28 -6.58
N ASP A 31 -3.17 8.16 -6.03
CA ASP A 31 -4.30 8.09 -5.10
C ASP A 31 -3.97 7.22 -3.88
N TYR A 32 -4.87 7.25 -2.89
CA TYR A 32 -4.83 6.33 -1.77
C TYR A 32 -6.20 5.73 -1.54
N TRP A 33 -6.21 4.52 -1.01
CA TRP A 33 -7.43 3.83 -0.63
C TRP A 33 -7.74 4.06 0.84
N ASP A 34 -9.03 4.05 1.17
CA ASP A 34 -9.48 4.23 2.54
C ASP A 34 -9.00 3.06 3.41
N CYS A 35 -8.33 3.37 4.51
CA CYS A 35 -7.72 2.40 5.41
C CYS A 35 -8.75 1.48 6.10
N LEU A 36 -10.04 1.81 6.07
CA LEU A 36 -11.13 0.99 6.60
C LEU A 36 -11.56 -0.12 5.64
N TRP A 37 -11.20 -0.07 4.35
CA TRP A 37 -11.64 -1.08 3.38
C TRP A 37 -11.17 -2.48 3.73
N PHE A 38 -9.91 -2.63 4.13
CA PHE A 38 -9.36 -3.93 4.49
C PHE A 38 -9.97 -4.49 5.79
N PRO A 39 -10.12 -3.72 6.89
CA PRO A 39 -10.92 -4.13 8.03
C PRO A 39 -12.36 -4.54 7.68
N TYR A 40 -13.06 -3.77 6.83
CA TYR A 40 -14.41 -4.13 6.38
C TYR A 40 -14.42 -5.43 5.56
N TYR A 41 -13.42 -5.63 4.70
CA TYR A 41 -13.22 -6.84 3.94
C TYR A 41 -13.05 -8.08 4.84
N LYS A 42 -12.26 -7.94 5.91
CA LYS A 42 -11.93 -9.01 6.85
C LYS A 42 -13.02 -9.27 7.89
N SER A 43 -13.96 -8.33 8.09
CA SER A 43 -14.97 -8.38 9.14
C SER A 43 -15.93 -9.57 9.02
N ASN A 44 -16.85 -9.53 8.05
CA ASN A 44 -17.81 -10.60 7.79
C ASN A 44 -18.31 -10.53 6.34
N THR A 45 -19.02 -11.57 5.88
CA THR A 45 -19.47 -11.66 4.49
C THR A 45 -20.37 -10.49 4.08
N SER A 46 -21.23 -9.98 4.95
CA SER A 46 -22.10 -8.84 4.65
C SER A 46 -21.30 -7.55 4.45
N GLN A 47 -20.42 -7.22 5.41
CA GLN A 47 -19.56 -6.04 5.35
C GLN A 47 -18.60 -6.09 4.16
N ARG A 48 -18.04 -7.26 3.87
CA ARG A 48 -17.20 -7.48 2.69
C ARG A 48 -17.95 -7.19 1.39
N LYS A 49 -19.16 -7.75 1.22
CA LYS A 49 -19.98 -7.50 0.02
C LYS A 49 -20.31 -6.01 -0.12
N LYS A 50 -20.69 -5.37 0.99
CA LYS A 50 -21.01 -3.93 1.03
C LYS A 50 -19.80 -3.08 0.60
N MET A 51 -18.63 -3.38 1.14
CA MET A 51 -17.38 -2.70 0.77
C MET A 51 -17.05 -2.91 -0.72
N LEU A 52 -17.17 -4.13 -1.23
CA LEU A 52 -16.93 -4.41 -2.65
C LEU A 52 -17.91 -3.64 -3.57
N THR A 53 -19.16 -3.45 -3.16
CA THR A 53 -20.10 -2.56 -3.87
C THR A 53 -19.61 -1.12 -3.87
N TRP A 54 -19.15 -0.58 -2.74
CA TRP A 54 -18.62 0.79 -2.67
C TRP A 54 -17.38 0.99 -3.55
N VAL A 55 -16.49 -0.01 -3.61
CA VAL A 55 -15.28 0.05 -4.45
C VAL A 55 -15.61 -0.05 -5.94
N LYS A 56 -16.66 -0.79 -6.30
CA LYS A 56 -17.11 -0.93 -7.69
C LYS A 56 -17.41 0.41 -8.35
N ASP A 57 -17.89 1.40 -7.61
CA ASP A 57 -18.22 2.72 -8.15
C ASP A 57 -17.04 3.72 -8.09
N LYS A 58 -15.88 3.32 -7.56
CA LYS A 58 -14.70 4.19 -7.41
C LYS A 58 -13.63 3.95 -8.46
N GLU A 59 -13.01 5.00 -8.96
CA GLU A 59 -11.97 4.95 -10.00
C GLU A 59 -10.57 4.58 -9.44
N VAL A 60 -10.47 3.46 -8.73
CA VAL A 60 -9.29 3.04 -7.94
C VAL A 60 -8.07 2.58 -8.74
N PHE A 61 -8.17 2.53 -10.07
CA PHE A 61 -7.14 2.03 -10.99
C PHE A 61 -6.79 3.04 -12.09
N LEU A 62 -7.28 4.28 -12.00
CA LEU A 62 -6.99 5.32 -13.00
C LEU A 62 -5.66 6.02 -12.79
N LYS A 63 -5.11 5.92 -11.58
CA LYS A 63 -3.85 6.55 -11.22
C LYS A 63 -2.69 5.62 -11.51
N LYS A 64 -1.50 6.17 -11.68
CA LYS A 64 -0.27 5.41 -11.89
C LYS A 64 0.09 4.60 -10.64
N TYR A 65 -0.14 5.17 -9.47
CA TYR A 65 0.15 4.54 -8.19
C TYR A 65 -1.01 4.69 -7.20
N SER A 66 -1.36 3.60 -6.54
CA SER A 66 -2.28 3.61 -5.39
C SER A 66 -1.60 3.18 -4.11
N PHE A 67 -1.78 3.98 -3.06
CA PHE A 67 -1.34 3.67 -1.71
C PHE A 67 -2.47 3.04 -0.91
N VAL A 68 -2.25 1.85 -0.38
CA VAL A 68 -3.26 1.06 0.33
C VAL A 68 -2.74 0.75 1.74
N PRO A 69 -3.07 1.58 2.74
CA PRO A 69 -2.76 1.29 4.13
C PRO A 69 -3.52 0.06 4.62
N ILE A 70 -2.80 -0.90 5.17
CA ILE A 70 -3.36 -2.15 5.70
C ILE A 70 -3.08 -2.24 7.19
N CYS A 71 -4.13 -2.44 7.99
CA CYS A 71 -3.99 -2.72 9.42
C CYS A 71 -4.38 -4.17 9.71
N ILE A 72 -3.43 -4.96 10.19
CA ILE A 72 -3.65 -6.35 10.62
C ILE A 72 -3.19 -6.48 12.07
N MET A 73 -4.11 -6.89 12.96
CA MET A 73 -3.80 -7.11 14.38
C MET A 73 -3.16 -5.90 15.07
N GLY A 74 -3.54 -4.68 14.68
CA GLY A 74 -2.99 -3.44 15.25
C GLY A 74 -1.67 -2.98 14.64
N HIS A 75 -1.09 -3.75 13.71
CA HIS A 75 0.11 -3.37 12.97
C HIS A 75 -0.27 -2.76 11.63
N TRP A 76 0.32 -1.59 11.31
CA TRP A 76 0.13 -0.91 10.04
C TRP A 76 1.26 -1.23 9.06
N SER A 77 0.87 -1.60 7.84
CA SER A 77 1.76 -1.79 6.71
C SER A 77 1.21 -1.02 5.51
N LEU A 78 2.06 -0.77 4.51
CA LEU A 78 1.65 -0.08 3.30
C LEU A 78 1.76 -1.02 2.10
N VAL A 79 0.67 -1.20 1.36
CA VAL A 79 0.73 -1.78 0.02
C VAL A 79 0.79 -0.64 -1.00
N ILE A 80 1.71 -0.72 -1.95
CA ILE A 80 1.79 0.18 -3.09
C ILE A 80 1.45 -0.62 -4.35
N LEU A 81 0.38 -0.21 -5.02
CA LEU A 81 0.01 -0.75 -6.33
C LEU A 81 0.61 0.16 -7.39
N CYS A 82 1.52 -0.40 -8.20
CA CYS A 82 2.06 0.25 -9.38
C CYS A 82 1.25 -0.24 -10.58
N HIS A 83 0.30 0.58 -11.01
CA HIS A 83 -0.56 0.26 -12.12
C HIS A 83 0.23 0.38 -13.42
N LYS A 84 0.04 -0.60 -14.30
CA LYS A 84 0.56 -0.60 -15.66
C LYS A 84 -0.57 -0.24 -16.62
N GLU A 85 -0.39 -0.50 -17.91
CA GLU A 85 -1.45 -0.36 -18.90
C GLU A 85 -2.70 -1.18 -18.52
N GLU A 86 -3.82 -0.88 -19.16
CA GLU A 86 -5.17 -1.24 -18.67
C GLU A 86 -5.39 -2.75 -18.46
N ASP A 87 -4.59 -3.62 -19.09
CA ASP A 87 -4.72 -5.08 -18.99
C ASP A 87 -3.50 -5.79 -18.35
N ASP A 88 -2.49 -5.03 -17.94
CA ASP A 88 -1.29 -5.59 -17.35
C ASP A 88 -1.44 -5.87 -15.85
N LEU A 89 -0.71 -6.89 -15.38
CA LEU A 89 -0.63 -7.18 -13.95
C LEU A 89 0.07 -6.03 -13.23
N PRO A 90 -0.51 -5.51 -12.13
CA PRO A 90 0.14 -4.49 -11.35
C PRO A 90 1.41 -5.06 -10.73
N PHE A 91 2.43 -4.23 -10.57
CA PHE A 91 3.51 -4.53 -9.65
C PHE A 91 3.08 -4.12 -8.23
N ILE A 92 3.31 -4.99 -7.25
CA ILE A 92 2.81 -4.81 -5.89
C ILE A 92 4.00 -4.82 -4.93
N MET A 93 4.10 -3.77 -4.11
CA MET A 93 5.03 -3.71 -2.98
C MET A 93 4.28 -3.75 -1.66
N LEU A 94 4.83 -4.45 -0.69
CA LEU A 94 4.40 -4.42 0.71
C LEU A 94 5.57 -3.89 1.56
N LEU A 95 5.37 -2.72 2.16
CA LEU A 95 6.34 -2.06 3.03
C LEU A 95 5.91 -2.27 4.48
N ASP A 96 6.82 -2.84 5.27
CA ASP A 96 6.63 -3.13 6.69
C ASP A 96 7.79 -2.52 7.50
N SER A 97 7.46 -1.64 8.45
CA SER A 97 8.44 -0.94 9.30
C SER A 97 8.90 -1.75 10.52
N PHE A 98 8.31 -2.91 10.80
CA PHE A 98 8.58 -3.64 12.04
C PHE A 98 8.88 -5.13 11.82
N HIS A 99 8.60 -5.68 10.64
CA HIS A 99 8.81 -7.09 10.26
C HIS A 99 8.35 -8.10 11.33
N SER A 100 7.38 -7.72 12.16
CA SER A 100 6.95 -8.51 13.31
C SER A 100 5.98 -9.63 12.93
N ILE A 101 5.48 -9.59 11.70
CA ILE A 101 4.55 -10.56 11.15
C ILE A 101 5.25 -11.27 10.00
N ASP A 102 5.22 -12.60 10.06
CA ASP A 102 5.61 -13.48 8.94
C ASP A 102 4.98 -12.97 7.63
N PRO A 103 5.79 -12.62 6.61
CA PRO A 103 5.31 -12.10 5.34
C PRO A 103 4.17 -12.91 4.72
N THR A 104 4.20 -14.24 4.86
CA THR A 104 3.17 -15.12 4.29
C THR A 104 1.78 -14.87 4.90
N LYS A 105 1.72 -14.44 6.16
CA LYS A 105 0.48 -14.09 6.88
C LYS A 105 -0.10 -12.75 6.42
N LEU A 106 0.73 -11.87 5.84
CA LEU A 106 0.30 -10.60 5.25
C LEU A 106 -0.09 -10.77 3.77
N VAL A 107 0.77 -11.44 3.00
CA VAL A 107 0.65 -11.59 1.55
C VAL A 107 -0.66 -12.27 1.15
N ARG A 108 -1.01 -13.42 1.75
CA ARG A 108 -2.21 -14.17 1.34
C ARG A 108 -3.51 -13.37 1.54
N PRO A 109 -3.77 -12.75 2.72
CA PRO A 109 -4.92 -11.86 2.87
C PRO A 109 -4.93 -10.68 1.90
N ILE A 110 -3.78 -10.07 1.61
CA ILE A 110 -3.66 -8.94 0.69
C ILE A 110 -3.99 -9.38 -0.75
N GLN A 111 -3.39 -10.47 -1.24
CA GLN A 111 -3.70 -11.01 -2.58
C GLN A 111 -5.19 -11.32 -2.73
N ARG A 112 -5.82 -11.90 -1.70
CA ARG A 112 -7.26 -12.20 -1.74
C ARG A 112 -8.11 -10.93 -1.76
N PHE A 113 -7.73 -9.93 -0.97
CA PHE A 113 -8.39 -8.62 -0.95
C PHE A 113 -8.31 -7.94 -2.32
N LEU A 114 -7.12 -7.86 -2.91
CA LEU A 114 -6.91 -7.28 -4.22
C LEU A 114 -7.68 -8.08 -5.29
N LYS A 115 -7.60 -9.42 -5.28
CA LYS A 115 -8.31 -10.28 -6.23
C LYS A 115 -9.81 -9.95 -6.29
N ASP A 116 -10.45 -9.85 -5.13
CA ASP A 116 -11.88 -9.56 -5.07
C ASP A 116 -12.18 -8.15 -5.59
N ILE A 117 -11.32 -7.16 -5.32
CA ILE A 117 -11.46 -5.80 -5.89
C ILE A 117 -11.31 -5.80 -7.42
N TYR A 118 -10.26 -6.43 -7.96
CA TYR A 118 -10.04 -6.53 -9.40
C TYR A 118 -11.22 -7.24 -10.10
N ALA A 119 -11.79 -8.28 -9.47
CA ALA A 119 -12.97 -8.96 -9.98
C ALA A 119 -14.20 -8.02 -10.06
N THR A 120 -14.39 -7.10 -9.11
CA THR A 120 -15.50 -6.12 -9.18
C THR A 120 -15.39 -5.14 -10.34
N LYS A 121 -14.18 -4.97 -10.88
CA LYS A 121 -13.86 -4.09 -12.02
C LYS A 121 -13.86 -4.80 -13.36
N ASN A 122 -14.40 -6.03 -13.43
CA ASN A 122 -14.38 -6.88 -14.63
C ASN A 122 -12.96 -7.17 -15.17
N LYS A 123 -11.91 -6.93 -14.37
CA LYS A 123 -10.52 -7.27 -14.70
C LYS A 123 -10.25 -8.75 -14.37
N THR A 124 -11.04 -9.65 -14.96
CA THR A 124 -11.09 -11.08 -14.59
C THR A 124 -9.76 -11.80 -14.80
N ALA A 125 -9.03 -11.48 -15.87
CA ALA A 125 -7.71 -12.04 -16.13
C ALA A 125 -6.72 -11.70 -15.00
N ILE A 126 -6.64 -10.41 -14.64
CA ILE A 126 -5.80 -9.92 -13.53
C ILE A 126 -6.26 -10.53 -12.20
N ALA A 127 -7.57 -10.58 -11.94
CA ALA A 127 -8.12 -11.17 -10.72
C ALA A 127 -7.76 -12.66 -10.58
N ASN A 128 -7.77 -13.42 -11.68
CA ASN A 128 -7.37 -14.83 -11.67
C ASN A 128 -5.87 -15.00 -11.42
N ALA A 129 -5.05 -14.13 -12.00
CA ALA A 129 -3.60 -14.13 -11.81
C ALA A 129 -3.16 -13.60 -10.43
N MET A 130 -3.98 -12.80 -9.74
CA MET A 130 -3.62 -12.13 -8.48
C MET A 130 -3.15 -13.10 -7.37
N SER A 131 -3.66 -14.34 -7.35
CA SER A 131 -3.21 -15.36 -6.38
C SER A 131 -1.80 -15.88 -6.62
N SER A 132 -1.25 -15.69 -7.82
CA SER A 132 0.11 -16.07 -8.22
C SER A 132 1.03 -14.88 -8.46
N ILE A 133 0.54 -13.64 -8.31
CA ILE A 133 1.39 -12.46 -8.40
C ILE A 133 2.32 -12.43 -7.19
N ASP A 134 3.62 -12.31 -7.45
CA ASP A 134 4.61 -12.05 -6.43
C ASP A 134 4.46 -10.63 -5.87
N ILE A 135 4.32 -10.53 -4.55
CA ILE A 135 4.38 -9.25 -3.84
C ILE A 135 5.82 -9.01 -3.43
N SER A 136 6.40 -7.91 -3.91
CA SER A 136 7.73 -7.49 -3.51
C SER A 136 7.71 -6.95 -2.09
N ILE A 137 8.67 -7.36 -1.26
CA ILE A 137 8.80 -6.92 0.13
C ILE A 137 10.22 -6.37 0.28
N PRO A 138 10.45 -5.12 -0.11
CA PRO A 138 11.79 -4.55 -0.05
C PRO A 138 12.14 -4.16 1.40
N SER A 139 13.43 -4.03 1.69
CA SER A 139 13.81 -3.49 3.01
C SER A 139 13.59 -1.99 3.03
N VAL A 140 13.00 -1.52 4.11
CA VAL A 140 12.64 -0.11 4.28
C VAL A 140 13.14 0.38 5.63
N THR A 141 13.20 1.71 5.80
CA THR A 141 13.56 2.32 7.09
C THR A 141 12.70 1.73 8.22
N GLN A 142 13.31 1.06 9.20
CA GLN A 142 12.58 0.38 10.27
C GLN A 142 12.31 1.29 11.47
N GLN A 143 11.21 1.04 12.16
CA GLN A 143 10.90 1.66 13.45
C GLN A 143 11.67 0.99 14.59
N THR A 144 11.81 1.65 15.73
CA THR A 144 12.59 1.12 16.87
C THR A 144 11.75 0.68 18.08
N ASN A 145 10.50 1.14 18.21
CA ASN A 145 9.71 1.00 19.45
C ASN A 145 8.35 0.31 19.29
N GLY A 146 8.01 -0.23 18.12
CA GLY A 146 6.77 -1.01 17.92
C GLY A 146 5.49 -0.18 17.72
N THR A 147 5.49 1.11 18.06
CA THR A 147 4.26 1.94 18.13
C THR A 147 4.14 2.94 16.97
N GLU A 148 5.19 3.10 16.18
CA GLU A 148 5.28 4.10 15.11
C GLU A 148 4.83 3.59 13.73
N CYS A 149 4.27 2.39 13.62
CA CYS A 149 3.96 1.78 12.31
C CYS A 149 3.02 2.65 11.46
N GLY A 150 2.04 3.32 12.08
CA GLY A 150 1.18 4.29 11.39
C GLY A 150 1.94 5.55 10.90
N PHE A 151 2.93 6.02 11.65
CA PHE A 151 3.85 7.10 11.21
C PHE A 151 4.61 6.64 9.97
N PHE A 152 5.15 5.41 9.99
CA PHE A 152 5.98 4.91 8.91
C PHE A 152 5.19 4.72 7.61
N VAL A 153 3.91 4.33 7.67
CA VAL A 153 3.03 4.33 6.50
C VAL A 153 2.97 5.72 5.84
N LEU A 154 2.73 6.79 6.61
CA LEU A 154 2.66 8.16 6.08
C LEU A 154 4.04 8.64 5.58
N TYR A 155 5.11 8.29 6.29
CA TYR A 155 6.49 8.56 5.89
C TYR A 155 6.81 7.93 4.52
N TYR A 156 6.47 6.65 4.32
CA TYR A 156 6.69 5.97 3.04
C TYR A 156 5.89 6.59 1.90
N ILE A 157 4.61 6.92 2.12
CA ILE A 157 3.77 7.59 1.10
C ILE A 157 4.40 8.93 0.71
N TYR A 158 4.72 9.76 1.71
CA TYR A 158 5.31 11.07 1.48
C TYR A 158 6.60 10.96 0.67
N HIS A 159 7.54 10.13 1.11
CA HIS A 159 8.82 9.98 0.41
C HIS A 159 8.67 9.33 -0.97
N PHE A 160 7.73 8.41 -1.17
CA PHE A 160 7.48 7.84 -2.51
C PHE A 160 7.04 8.94 -3.48
N ILE A 161 6.08 9.78 -3.07
CA ILE A 161 5.58 10.89 -3.89
C ILE A 161 6.70 11.92 -4.16
N GLN A 162 7.52 12.25 -3.16
CA GLN A 162 8.62 13.21 -3.35
C GLN A 162 9.69 12.72 -4.33
N ASN A 163 9.90 11.41 -4.45
CA ASN A 163 10.86 10.85 -5.41
C ASN A 163 10.26 10.70 -6.83
N ASP A 164 8.93 10.74 -6.96
CA ASP A 164 8.17 10.67 -8.21
C ASP A 164 8.75 9.72 -9.28
N PRO A 165 8.84 8.41 -9.01
CA PRO A 165 9.53 7.49 -9.92
C PRO A 165 8.87 7.46 -11.32
N PRO A 166 9.63 7.65 -12.43
CA PRO A 166 9.09 7.78 -13.79
C PRO A 166 8.53 6.46 -14.33
N SER A 167 9.11 5.34 -13.96
CA SER A 167 8.57 3.99 -14.08
C SER A 167 9.19 3.16 -12.96
N PHE A 168 8.44 2.22 -12.38
CA PHE A 168 8.99 1.44 -11.29
C PHE A 168 9.91 0.34 -11.85
N SER A 169 11.22 0.53 -11.71
CA SER A 169 12.25 -0.50 -11.88
C SER A 169 12.73 -0.94 -10.49
N LEU A 170 13.11 -2.21 -10.32
CA LEU A 170 13.72 -2.69 -9.07
C LEU A 170 15.10 -2.05 -8.80
N ASP A 171 15.65 -1.34 -9.78
CA ASP A 171 16.98 -0.74 -9.73
C ASP A 171 16.92 0.75 -9.29
N ASP A 172 15.75 1.39 -9.35
CA ASP A 172 15.52 2.81 -9.06
C ASP A 172 14.62 3.04 -7.83
N TYR A 173 14.88 2.29 -6.76
CA TYR A 173 14.13 2.44 -5.50
C TYR A 173 14.32 3.84 -4.88
N PRO A 174 13.26 4.44 -4.29
CA PRO A 174 13.42 5.61 -3.44
C PRO A 174 14.44 5.37 -2.32
N SER A 175 15.22 6.39 -1.93
CA SER A 175 16.37 6.25 -1.02
C SER A 175 16.06 5.66 0.38
N PHE A 176 14.79 5.59 0.79
CA PHE A 176 14.36 4.96 2.05
C PHE A 176 14.14 3.44 1.93
N VAL A 177 14.27 2.92 0.71
CA VAL A 177 14.18 1.51 0.38
C VAL A 177 15.57 1.00 0.03
N SER A 178 16.04 -0.02 0.73
CA SER A 178 17.27 -0.73 0.44
C SER A 178 16.96 -2.15 -0.05
N TYR A 179 17.70 -2.64 -1.03
CA TYR A 179 17.64 -4.05 -1.39
C TYR A 179 18.22 -4.86 -0.23
N ALA A 180 17.43 -5.74 0.40
CA ALA A 180 17.99 -6.83 1.18
C ALA A 180 17.53 -8.15 0.55
N PRO A 181 18.46 -9.04 0.14
CA PRO A 181 18.10 -10.34 -0.37
C PRO A 181 17.35 -11.15 0.70
N LEU A 182 16.40 -11.97 0.24
CA LEU A 182 15.54 -12.85 1.05
C LEU A 182 16.29 -13.75 2.04
N SER A 183 17.59 -13.96 1.84
CA SER A 183 18.49 -14.72 2.74
C SER A 183 18.58 -14.17 4.16
N ASN A 184 18.15 -12.91 4.39
CA ASN A 184 18.21 -12.28 5.71
C ASN A 184 16.96 -12.53 6.57
N TYR A 185 15.93 -13.19 6.03
CA TYR A 185 14.66 -13.44 6.74
C TYR A 185 14.53 -14.88 7.27
N THR A 186 15.54 -15.72 7.06
CA THR A 186 15.63 -17.05 7.67
C THR A 186 16.72 -17.07 8.72
N SER A 187 16.35 -16.85 9.97
CA SER A 187 17.14 -17.20 11.17
C SER A 187 16.20 -17.69 12.25
#